data_AF-A0A936QXS3-F1
#
_entry.id   AF-A0A936QXS3-F1
#
_cell.length_a   1.000
_cell.length_b   1.000
_cell.length_c   1.000
_cell.angle_alpha   90.00
_cell.angle_beta   90.00
_cell.angle_gamma   90.00
#
_symmetry.space_group_name_H-M   'P 1'
#
loop_
_entity.id
_entity.type
_entity.pdbx_description
1 polymer ?
#
loop_
_entity_poly.entity_id
_entity_poly.type
_entity_poly.pdbx_seq_one_letter_code
_entity_poly.pdbx_strand_id
1 'polypeptide(L)'
;MRSAAVAPPLRLMLAVSTLLLAGCAGQPAPRPQQPAPPAASQSLMQTIERENDPQAAARVRYWFALIEQGKSAPDTERLRLANNFFNDARFTTDMEVWRQQDYWATPVEFLIRDAGDCENSPSPNTLP
;
A
#
# COMPACT_ATOMS: atom_id res chain seq x y z
N MET A 1 29.25 25.71 -62.08
CA MET A 1 30.58 26.11 -61.59
C MET A 1 30.82 25.43 -60.24
N ARG A 2 32.03 24.95 -60.00
CA ARG A 2 32.44 23.96 -58.98
C ARG A 2 32.60 24.55 -57.58
N SER A 3 32.31 23.75 -56.55
CA SER A 3 33.06 23.54 -55.27
C SER A 3 32.14 22.67 -54.37
N ALA A 4 32.42 21.39 -54.05
CA ALA A 4 33.42 20.83 -53.10
C ALA A 4 33.43 21.59 -51.77
N ALA A 5 33.34 21.03 -50.56
CA ALA A 5 33.32 19.69 -49.97
C ALA A 5 32.63 19.89 -48.57
N VAL A 6 32.25 18.91 -47.74
CA VAL A 6 33.07 17.99 -46.92
C VAL A 6 32.05 17.22 -46.07
N ALA A 7 32.14 15.90 -46.01
CA ALA A 7 31.39 15.07 -45.06
C ALA A 7 32.19 14.89 -43.75
N PRO A 8 31.56 14.88 -42.56
CA PRO A 8 32.15 14.32 -41.36
C PRO A 8 31.61 12.91 -41.05
N PRO A 9 32.28 12.15 -40.17
CA PRO A 9 32.48 10.71 -40.36
C PRO A 9 31.42 9.83 -39.71
N LEU A 10 31.30 8.65 -40.34
CA LEU A 10 30.69 7.41 -39.91
C LEU A 10 31.11 7.04 -38.46
N ARG A 11 30.23 7.29 -37.47
CA ARG A 11 30.40 6.72 -36.14
C ARG A 11 29.94 5.27 -36.15
N LEU A 12 30.91 4.39 -36.35
CA LEU A 12 30.87 2.96 -36.08
C LEU A 12 30.48 2.73 -34.61
N MET A 13 29.22 2.43 -34.35
CA MET A 13 28.80 1.81 -33.09
C MET A 13 28.35 0.39 -33.44
N LEU A 14 29.21 -0.55 -33.08
CA LEU A 14 29.05 -1.98 -33.23
C LEU A 14 27.71 -2.40 -32.62
N ALA A 15 26.77 -2.82 -33.47
CA ALA A 15 25.62 -3.58 -33.04
C ALA A 15 26.11 -4.99 -32.66
N VAL A 16 26.25 -5.25 -31.36
CA VAL A 16 26.25 -6.61 -30.84
C VAL A 16 25.20 -6.64 -29.74
N SER A 17 23.95 -6.69 -30.18
CA SER A 17 22.82 -7.08 -29.35
C SER A 17 23.00 -8.55 -29.01
N THR A 18 23.61 -8.84 -27.85
CA THR A 18 23.51 -10.17 -27.24
C THR A 18 22.08 -10.35 -26.76
N LEU A 19 21.42 -11.25 -27.48
CA LEU A 19 20.08 -11.75 -27.29
C LEU A 19 19.88 -12.35 -25.88
N LEU A 20 18.73 -12.02 -25.29
CA LEU A 20 17.93 -12.74 -24.30
C LEU A 20 18.61 -13.88 -23.51
N LEU A 21 18.56 -13.79 -22.18
CA LEU A 21 17.76 -14.67 -21.30
C LEU A 21 18.14 -14.43 -19.83
N ALA A 22 17.33 -13.64 -19.14
CA ALA A 22 17.12 -13.78 -17.71
C ALA A 22 15.73 -13.23 -17.40
N GLY A 23 14.74 -14.13 -17.44
CA GLY A 23 13.49 -13.88 -16.75
C GLY A 23 13.80 -13.76 -15.27
N CYS A 24 13.52 -12.59 -14.71
CA CYS A 24 13.20 -12.47 -13.29
C CYS A 24 11.74 -12.05 -13.25
N ALA A 25 10.98 -12.75 -12.39
CA ALA A 25 9.55 -12.63 -12.18
C ALA A 25 9.03 -11.19 -12.23
N GLY A 26 7.81 -11.01 -12.74
CA GLY A 26 7.09 -9.75 -12.66
C GLY A 26 7.15 -9.21 -11.24
N GLN A 27 7.87 -8.12 -11.05
CA GLN A 27 7.87 -7.42 -9.78
C GLN A 27 6.43 -6.95 -9.56
N PRO A 28 5.83 -7.19 -8.38
CA PRO A 28 4.58 -6.53 -8.04
C PRO A 28 4.81 -5.01 -8.20
N ALA A 29 3.82 -4.31 -8.74
CA ALA A 29 3.88 -2.87 -8.91
C ALA A 29 4.41 -2.22 -7.62
N PRO A 30 5.30 -1.23 -7.70
CA PRO A 30 5.80 -0.56 -6.50
C PRO A 30 4.59 -0.06 -5.71
N ARG A 31 4.44 -0.54 -4.46
CA ARG A 31 3.40 -0.01 -3.58
C ARG A 31 3.60 1.50 -3.52
N PRO A 32 2.55 2.31 -3.73
CA PRO A 32 2.67 3.75 -3.55
C PRO A 32 3.23 3.98 -2.15
N GLN A 33 4.44 4.54 -2.09
CA GLN A 33 5.06 4.92 -0.83
C GLN A 33 4.15 5.98 -0.20
N GLN A 34 3.36 5.59 0.81
CA GLN A 34 2.54 6.55 1.54
C GLN A 34 3.46 7.40 2.43
N PRO A 35 3.60 8.72 2.17
CA PRO A 35 4.25 9.61 3.13
C PRO A 35 3.40 9.73 4.41
N ALA A 36 4.08 9.91 5.54
CA ALA A 36 3.44 10.05 6.85
C ALA A 36 2.56 11.33 6.94
N PRO A 37 1.45 11.34 7.71
CA PRO A 37 0.61 12.52 7.83
C PRO A 37 0.91 13.37 9.10
N PRO A 38 1.44 14.58 8.95
CA PRO A 38 1.14 15.72 9.82
C PRO A 38 0.29 16.76 9.06
N ALA A 39 -0.61 17.48 9.75
CA ALA A 39 -1.76 18.23 9.23
C ALA A 39 -2.85 17.38 8.54
N ALA A 40 -2.47 16.41 7.71
CA ALA A 40 -3.39 15.47 7.08
C ALA A 40 -4.19 14.62 8.09
N SER A 41 -3.67 14.36 9.30
CA SER A 41 -4.38 13.61 10.35
C SER A 41 -5.52 14.43 11.01
N GLN A 42 -5.37 15.75 11.17
CA GLN A 42 -6.41 16.58 11.81
C GLN A 42 -7.60 16.80 10.88
N SER A 43 -7.35 17.13 9.60
CA SER A 43 -8.42 17.24 8.61
C SER A 43 -9.11 15.91 8.36
N LEU A 44 -8.35 14.80 8.37
CA LEU A 44 -8.91 13.46 8.31
C LEU A 44 -9.84 13.17 9.49
N MET A 45 -9.44 13.48 10.73
CA MET A 45 -10.29 13.25 11.89
C MET A 45 -11.59 14.06 11.86
N GLN A 46 -11.55 15.31 11.41
CA GLN A 46 -12.74 16.13 11.23
C GLN A 46 -13.71 15.50 10.22
N THR A 47 -13.20 14.99 9.10
CA THR A 47 -14.00 14.27 8.11
C THR A 47 -14.63 13.02 8.72
N ILE A 48 -13.84 12.20 9.42
CA ILE A 48 -14.32 10.96 10.03
C ILE A 48 -15.45 11.25 11.03
N GLU A 49 -15.28 12.24 11.90
CA GLU A 49 -16.27 12.63 12.91
C GLU A 49 -17.56 13.18 12.32
N ARG A 50 -17.48 13.85 11.18
CA ARG A 50 -18.66 14.38 10.48
C ARG A 50 -19.43 13.28 9.76
N GLU A 51 -18.73 12.29 9.21
CA GLU A 51 -19.30 11.35 8.25
C GLU A 51 -19.58 9.95 8.83
N ASN A 52 -19.08 9.65 10.02
CA ASN A 52 -19.17 8.33 10.64
C ASN A 52 -19.68 8.41 12.08
N ASP A 53 -19.99 7.24 12.66
CA ASP A 53 -20.43 7.17 14.04
C ASP A 53 -19.29 7.50 15.03
N PRO A 54 -19.63 7.88 16.28
CA PRO A 54 -18.62 8.23 17.29
C PRO A 54 -17.63 7.11 17.63
N GLN A 55 -18.02 5.84 17.47
CA GLN A 55 -17.13 4.70 17.74
C GLN A 55 -16.07 4.56 16.64
N ALA A 56 -16.43 4.78 15.38
CA ALA A 56 -15.48 4.83 14.27
C ALA A 56 -14.42 5.92 14.49
N ALA A 57 -14.85 7.13 14.85
CA ALA A 57 -13.92 8.21 15.19
C ALA A 57 -13.03 7.85 16.39
N ALA A 58 -13.60 7.22 17.43
CA ALA A 58 -12.86 6.80 18.61
C ALA A 58 -11.78 5.75 18.28
N ARG A 59 -12.09 4.74 17.46
CA ARG A 59 -11.12 3.73 17.02
C ARG A 59 -9.94 4.35 16.26
N VAL A 60 -10.22 5.28 15.34
CA VAL A 60 -9.16 5.95 14.57
C VAL A 60 -8.31 6.86 15.46
N ARG A 61 -8.91 7.60 16.41
CA ARG A 61 -8.16 8.37 17.41
C ARG A 61 -7.26 7.48 18.25
N TYR A 62 -7.78 6.34 18.70
CA TYR A 62 -7.01 5.39 19.49
C TYR A 62 -5.84 4.81 18.69
N TRP A 63 -6.05 4.50 17.41
CA TRP A 63 -4.98 4.07 16.52
C TRP A 63 -3.86 5.11 16.39
N PHE A 64 -4.19 6.40 16.24
CA PHE A 64 -3.18 7.46 16.23
C PHE A 64 -2.44 7.56 17.58
N ALA A 65 -3.13 7.39 18.70
CA ALA A 65 -2.49 7.36 20.01
C ALA A 65 -1.51 6.17 20.14
N LEU A 66 -1.86 4.99 19.64
CA LEU A 66 -0.97 3.83 19.60
C LEU A 66 0.27 4.06 18.73
N ILE A 67 0.12 4.75 17.59
CA ILE A 67 1.26 5.12 16.75
C ILE A 67 2.22 6.04 17.52
N GLU A 68 1.70 7.07 18.19
CA GLU A 68 2.52 7.98 18.99
C GLU A 68 3.22 7.24 20.14
N GLN A 69 2.51 6.36 20.85
CA GLN A 69 3.10 5.51 21.89
C GLN A 69 4.19 4.59 21.34
N GLY A 70 3.98 4.05 20.14
CA GLY A 70 4.91 3.13 19.49
C GLY A 70 6.22 3.76 19.03
N LYS A 71 6.30 5.10 18.88
CA LYS A 71 7.52 5.78 18.38
C LYS A 71 8.75 5.59 19.27
N SER A 72 8.54 5.47 20.57
CA SER A 72 9.60 5.29 21.57
C SER A 72 9.67 3.87 22.14
N ALA A 73 8.79 2.97 21.69
CA ALA A 73 8.72 1.60 22.19
C ALA A 73 9.69 0.67 21.43
N PRO A 74 10.24 -0.38 22.09
CA PRO A 74 10.96 -1.44 21.40
C PRO A 74 10.10 -2.13 20.33
N ASP A 75 10.73 -2.66 19.28
CA ASP A 75 9.99 -3.27 18.15
C ASP A 75 9.03 -4.39 18.58
N THR A 76 9.43 -5.23 19.54
CA THR A 76 8.56 -6.28 20.09
C THR A 76 7.27 -5.70 20.69
N GLU A 77 7.37 -4.57 21.38
CA GLU A 77 6.21 -3.91 21.98
C GLU A 77 5.34 -3.23 20.93
N ARG A 78 5.95 -2.62 19.89
CA ARG A 78 5.21 -2.07 18.74
C ARG A 78 4.37 -3.14 18.04
N LEU A 79 4.98 -4.31 17.79
CA LEU A 79 4.30 -5.45 17.19
C LEU A 79 3.15 -5.95 18.08
N ARG A 80 3.38 -6.05 19.39
CA ARG A 80 2.34 -6.47 20.35
C ARG A 80 1.17 -5.49 20.38
N LEU A 81 1.43 -4.18 20.42
CA LEU A 81 0.39 -3.15 20.42
C LEU A 81 -0.46 -3.18 19.15
N ALA A 82 0.19 -3.26 17.98
CA ALA A 82 -0.52 -3.35 16.70
C ALA A 82 -1.35 -4.63 16.60
N ASN A 83 -0.75 -5.78 16.90
CA ASN A 83 -1.43 -7.07 16.82
C ASN A 83 -2.65 -7.13 17.74
N ASN A 84 -2.50 -6.72 19.00
CA ASN A 84 -3.61 -6.76 19.94
C ASN A 84 -4.75 -5.82 19.51
N PHE A 85 -4.43 -4.66 18.97
CA PHE A 85 -5.44 -3.70 18.56
C PHE A 85 -6.25 -4.16 17.34
N PHE A 86 -5.60 -4.66 16.29
CA PHE A 86 -6.30 -5.04 15.06
C PHE A 86 -7.04 -6.38 15.19
N ASN A 87 -6.56 -7.29 16.05
CA ASN A 87 -7.19 -8.61 16.23
C ASN A 87 -8.54 -8.55 16.97
N ASP A 88 -8.90 -7.43 17.59
CA ASP A 88 -10.21 -7.24 18.22
C ASP A 88 -11.32 -6.88 17.21
N ALA A 89 -10.96 -6.53 15.97
CA ALA A 89 -11.94 -6.21 14.93
C ALA A 89 -12.73 -7.45 14.50
N ARG A 90 -13.94 -7.24 13.98
CA ARG A 90 -14.80 -8.33 13.53
C ARG A 90 -14.25 -8.99 12.27
N PHE A 91 -14.10 -10.31 12.33
CA PHE A 91 -13.79 -11.12 11.17
C PHE A 91 -14.99 -11.28 10.22
N THR A 92 -14.86 -10.93 8.94
CA THR A 92 -15.93 -11.00 7.93
C THR A 92 -15.35 -10.93 6.52
N THR A 93 -16.14 -11.25 5.49
CA THR A 93 -15.65 -11.27 4.10
C THR A 93 -15.77 -9.90 3.41
N ASP A 94 -14.95 -9.66 2.38
CA ASP A 94 -15.03 -8.43 1.60
C ASP A 94 -16.40 -8.21 0.95
N MET A 95 -17.04 -9.30 0.51
CA MET A 95 -18.37 -9.23 -0.10
C MET A 95 -19.43 -8.71 0.89
N GLU A 96 -19.32 -9.07 2.17
CA GLU A 96 -20.25 -8.62 3.20
C GLU A 96 -20.05 -7.14 3.56
N VAL A 97 -18.81 -6.66 3.60
CA VAL A 97 -18.47 -5.30 4.07
C VAL A 97 -18.43 -4.28 2.93
N TRP A 98 -17.76 -4.64 1.84
CA TRP A 98 -17.40 -3.77 0.72
C TRP A 98 -18.24 -4.04 -0.53
N ARG A 99 -18.99 -5.16 -0.56
CA ARG A 99 -19.76 -5.62 -1.73
C ARG A 99 -18.92 -5.79 -2.99
N GLN A 100 -17.64 -6.07 -2.78
CA GLN A 100 -16.63 -6.26 -3.80
C GLN A 100 -15.77 -7.44 -3.37
N GLN A 101 -15.35 -8.26 -4.34
CA GLN A 101 -14.39 -9.33 -4.08
C GLN A 101 -12.96 -8.76 -4.09
N ASP A 102 -12.11 -9.26 -3.20
CA ASP A 102 -10.69 -8.90 -3.08
C ASP A 102 -10.46 -7.38 -2.93
N TYR A 103 -11.17 -6.76 -1.97
CA TYR A 103 -11.07 -5.33 -1.70
C TYR A 103 -10.02 -5.05 -0.60
N TRP A 104 -8.92 -4.43 -0.99
CA TRP A 104 -7.87 -4.02 -0.05
C TRP A 104 -8.21 -2.70 0.63
N ALA A 105 -8.87 -2.77 1.79
CA ALA A 105 -9.22 -1.61 2.59
C ALA A 105 -7.97 -0.87 3.10
N THR A 106 -8.02 0.47 3.11
CA THR A 106 -7.02 1.26 3.84
C THR A 106 -7.20 1.05 5.36
N PRO A 107 -6.16 1.27 6.18
CA PRO A 107 -6.28 1.14 7.64
C PRO A 107 -7.42 1.98 8.24
N VAL A 108 -7.69 3.16 7.67
CA VAL A 108 -8.79 4.03 8.13
C VAL A 108 -10.14 3.44 7.75
N GLU A 109 -10.31 2.95 6.53
CA GLU A 109 -11.55 2.30 6.10
C GLU A 109 -11.84 1.04 6.93
N PHE A 110 -10.82 0.21 7.18
CA PHE A 110 -10.91 -0.94 8.08
C PHE A 110 -11.41 -0.53 9.47
N LEU A 111 -10.80 0.49 10.07
CA LEU A 111 -11.18 0.98 11.40
C LEU A 111 -12.58 1.61 11.43
N ILE A 112 -13.00 2.27 10.35
CA ILE A 112 -14.36 2.80 10.23
C ILE A 112 -15.38 1.66 10.22
N ARG A 113 -15.14 0.59 9.43
CA ARG A 113 -16.05 -0.56 9.35
C ARG A 113 -15.92 -1.57 10.49
N ASP A 114 -14.83 -1.48 11.24
CA ASP A 114 -14.48 -2.38 12.34
C ASP A 114 -14.49 -3.85 11.89
N ALA A 115 -13.98 -4.08 10.69
CA ALA A 115 -14.09 -5.37 10.02
C ALA A 115 -13.12 -5.53 8.85
N GLY A 116 -12.68 -6.77 8.65
CA GLY A 116 -11.95 -7.25 7.48
C GLY A 116 -11.77 -8.76 7.51
N ASP A 117 -11.15 -9.31 6.46
CA ASP A 117 -10.84 -10.72 6.35
C ASP A 117 -9.37 -11.03 6.76
N CYS A 118 -9.02 -12.32 6.76
CA CYS A 118 -7.70 -12.82 7.16
C CYS A 118 -6.99 -13.02 5.84
N GLU A 119 -6.48 -11.97 5.23
CA GLU A 119 -5.95 -12.03 3.87
C GLU A 119 -4.85 -13.11 3.73
N ASN A 120 -5.26 -14.29 3.28
CA ASN A 120 -4.50 -15.32 2.61
C ASN A 120 -5.41 -15.80 1.48
N SER A 121 -5.38 -15.08 0.36
CA SER A 121 -6.13 -15.47 -0.82
C SER A 121 -5.44 -16.68 -1.47
N PRO A 122 -6.05 -17.87 -1.56
CA PRO A 122 -5.67 -18.79 -2.61
C PRO A 122 -6.02 -18.09 -3.93
N SER A 123 -5.01 -17.83 -4.75
CA SER A 123 -5.24 -17.38 -6.11
C SER A 123 -6.19 -18.38 -6.80
N PRO A 124 -7.11 -17.96 -7.67
CA PRO A 124 -7.98 -18.88 -8.41
C PRO A 124 -7.22 -19.85 -9.34
N ASN A 125 -5.88 -19.76 -9.41
CA ASN A 125 -5.00 -20.62 -10.20
C ASN A 125 -4.11 -21.56 -9.37
N THR A 126 -4.34 -21.70 -8.08
CA THR A 126 -3.70 -22.76 -7.29
C THR A 126 -4.51 -24.05 -7.43
N LEU A 127 -4.38 -24.69 -8.61
CA LEU A 127 -4.73 -26.10 -8.79
C LEU A 127 -3.77 -26.97 -7.98
N PRO A 128 -4.22 -28.16 -7.49
CA PRO A 128 -3.38 -29.09 -6.72
C PRO A 128 -2.20 -29.64 -7.51
#